data_AF-A0A6J1EZ62-F1
#
_entry.id   AF-A0A6J1EZ62-F1
#
_cell.length_a   1.000
_cell.length_b   1.000
_cell.length_c   1.000
_cell.angle_alpha   90.00
_cell.angle_beta   90.00
_cell.angle_gamma   90.00
#
_symmetry.space_group_name_H-M   'P 1'
#
loop_
_entity.id
_entity.type
_entity.pdbx_description
1 polymer ?
#
loop_
_entity_poly.entity_id
_entity_poly.type
_entity_poly.pdbx_seq_one_letter_code
_entity_poly.pdbx_strand_id
1 'polypeptide(L)'
;MGSAIVVTTRSDKVAEIMETKYRHHLRQLLDDHCWSLFEKCAFESKLPVISDVIRAQLVQKFGGIPLIVKVLGGMVKSCKNDEELQSDFGKSSEN
;
A
#
# COMPACT_ATOMS: atom_id res chain seq x y z
N MET A 1 -13.23 8.35 -34.36
CA MET A 1 -12.56 8.39 -33.04
C MET A 1 -13.64 8.21 -31.98
N GLY A 2 -13.41 7.36 -30.98
CA GLY A 2 -14.41 7.03 -29.95
C GLY A 2 -13.92 7.41 -28.56
N SER A 3 -14.86 7.66 -27.66
CA SER A 3 -14.61 7.83 -26.23
C SER A 3 -14.65 6.48 -25.51
N ALA A 4 -13.99 6.40 -24.36
CA ALA A 4 -14.03 5.24 -23.47
C ALA A 4 -14.28 5.71 -22.03
N ILE A 5 -15.07 4.93 -21.29
CA ILE A 5 -15.37 5.15 -19.88
C ILE A 5 -14.80 3.98 -19.08
N VAL A 6 -14.11 4.28 -17.98
CA VAL A 6 -13.59 3.29 -17.03
C VAL A 6 -14.33 3.46 -15.71
N VAL A 7 -14.99 2.39 -15.26
CA VAL A 7 -15.70 2.36 -13.98
C VAL A 7 -14.90 1.55 -12.98
N THR A 8 -14.72 2.09 -11.77
CA THR A 8 -14.15 1.37 -10.63
C THR A 8 -15.23 1.17 -9.58
N THR A 9 -15.30 -0.04 -9.00
CA THR A 9 -16.27 -0.38 -7.95
C THR A 9 -15.70 -1.47 -7.07
N ARG A 10 -16.15 -1.53 -5.81
CA ARG A 10 -15.85 -2.63 -4.88
C ARG A 10 -16.88 -3.76 -4.95
N SER A 11 -17.97 -3.58 -5.68
CA SER A 11 -19.05 -4.56 -5.79
C SER A 11 -19.04 -5.25 -7.15
N ASP A 12 -18.82 -6.57 -7.14
CA ASP A 12 -18.86 -7.37 -8.37
C ASP A 12 -20.24 -7.35 -9.01
N LYS A 13 -21.31 -7.30 -8.20
CA LYS A 13 -22.68 -7.12 -8.70
C LYS A 13 -22.84 -5.81 -9.48
N VAL A 14 -22.26 -4.71 -9.00
CA VAL A 14 -22.26 -3.43 -9.74
C VAL A 14 -21.42 -3.54 -11.02
N ALA A 15 -20.27 -4.20 -10.97
CA ALA A 15 -19.45 -4.45 -12.16
C ALA A 15 -20.15 -5.34 -13.20
N GLU A 16 -21.03 -6.24 -12.74
CA GLU A 16 -21.87 -7.08 -13.59
C GLU A 16 -22.95 -6.25 -14.31
N ILE A 17 -23.69 -5.45 -13.54
CA ILE A 17 -24.76 -4.55 -14.04
C ILE A 17 -24.23 -3.55 -15.08
N MET A 18 -23.00 -3.08 -14.94
CA MET A 18 -22.42 -2.14 -15.89
C MET A 18 -22.15 -2.73 -17.29
N GLU A 19 -22.41 -4.04 -17.50
CA GLU A 19 -22.28 -4.76 -18.78
C GLU A 19 -20.98 -4.46 -19.53
N THR A 20 -19.91 -4.22 -18.77
CA THR A 20 -18.61 -3.88 -19.34
C THR A 20 -18.02 -5.08 -20.09
N LYS A 21 -17.48 -4.83 -21.29
CA LYS A 21 -16.84 -5.89 -22.10
C LYS A 21 -15.65 -6.55 -21.40
N TYR A 22 -15.02 -5.86 -20.46
CA TYR A 22 -13.85 -6.33 -19.73
C TYR A 22 -13.94 -5.94 -18.25
N ARG A 23 -13.80 -6.93 -17.36
CA ARG A 23 -13.75 -6.74 -15.91
C ARG A 23 -12.37 -7.11 -15.42
N HIS A 24 -11.74 -6.19 -14.66
CA HIS A 24 -10.44 -6.42 -14.07
C HIS A 24 -10.55 -6.44 -12.55
N HIS A 25 -10.33 -7.61 -11.95
CA HIS A 25 -10.23 -7.75 -10.51
C HIS A 25 -8.83 -7.34 -10.06
N LEU A 26 -8.75 -6.22 -9.36
CA LEU A 26 -7.49 -5.77 -8.77
C LEU A 26 -7.02 -6.79 -7.73
N ARG A 27 -5.78 -7.23 -7.87
CA ARG A 27 -5.11 -8.13 -6.93
C ARG A 27 -4.27 -7.35 -5.94
N GLN A 28 -3.92 -7.99 -4.83
CA GLN A 28 -2.91 -7.49 -3.91
C GLN A 28 -1.57 -7.28 -4.63
N LEU A 29 -0.79 -6.32 -4.14
CA LEU A 29 0.58 -6.14 -4.60
C LEU A 29 1.47 -7.29 -4.12
N LEU A 30 2.47 -7.60 -4.94
CA LEU A 30 3.57 -8.46 -4.53
C LEU A 30 4.41 -7.73 -3.48
N ASP A 31 5.01 -8.50 -2.58
CA ASP A 31 5.88 -8.01 -1.51
C ASP A 31 6.99 -7.07 -2.00
N ASP A 32 7.67 -7.43 -3.09
CA ASP A 32 8.71 -6.60 -3.69
C ASP A 32 8.17 -5.26 -4.23
N HIS A 33 6.94 -5.27 -4.76
CA HIS A 33 6.27 -4.05 -5.22
C HIS A 33 5.79 -3.19 -4.04
N CYS A 34 5.35 -3.81 -2.94
CA CYS A 34 5.04 -3.12 -1.70
C CYS A 34 6.29 -2.44 -1.13
N TRP A 35 7.43 -3.13 -1.10
CA TRP A 35 8.70 -2.56 -0.65
C TRP A 35 9.13 -1.37 -1.53
N SER A 36 9.11 -1.56 -2.85
CA SER A 36 9.44 -0.50 -3.82
C SER A 36 8.54 0.73 -3.65
N LEU A 37 7.24 0.52 -3.40
CA LEU A 37 6.28 1.61 -3.13
C LEU A 37 6.56 2.30 -1.79
N PHE A 38 6.87 1.52 -0.74
CA PHE A 38 7.22 2.06 0.57
C PHE A 38 8.45 2.96 0.47
N GLU A 39 9.53 2.48 -0.16
CA GLU A 39 10.76 3.25 -0.35
C GLU A 39 10.50 4.59 -1.05
N LYS A 40 9.70 4.56 -2.12
CA LYS A 40 9.29 5.76 -2.84
C LYS A 40 8.52 6.74 -1.95
N CYS A 41 7.64 6.24 -1.08
CA CYS A 41 6.83 7.06 -0.18
C CYS A 41 7.63 7.62 1.00
N ALA A 42 8.51 6.81 1.59
CA ALA A 42 9.24 7.13 2.81
C ALA A 42 10.49 7.98 2.54
N PHE A 43 11.21 7.70 1.44
CA PHE A 43 12.59 8.14 1.28
C PHE A 43 12.84 9.02 0.06
N GLU A 44 11.85 9.13 -0.86
CA GLU A 44 11.90 9.84 -2.16
C GLU A 44 13.07 9.42 -3.07
N SER A 45 14.30 9.72 -2.66
CA SER A 45 15.57 9.49 -3.36
C SER A 45 16.76 9.11 -2.45
N LYS A 46 16.63 9.19 -1.11
CA LYS A 46 17.71 8.83 -0.17
C LYS A 46 17.36 7.56 0.58
N LEU A 47 17.75 6.42 0.03
CA LEU A 47 17.50 5.12 0.67
C LEU A 47 18.45 4.93 1.87
N PRO A 48 17.95 4.90 3.11
CA PRO A 48 18.74 4.43 4.22
C PRO A 48 18.98 2.93 4.09
N VAL A 49 20.09 2.43 4.66
CA VAL A 49 20.30 0.99 4.80
C VAL A 49 19.35 0.48 5.88
N ILE A 50 18.27 -0.18 5.47
CA ILE A 50 17.32 -0.85 6.37
C ILE A 50 17.74 -2.31 6.49
N SER A 51 17.75 -2.84 7.71
CA SER A 51 18.06 -4.26 7.93
C SER A 51 17.01 -5.16 7.27
N ASP A 52 17.44 -6.31 6.77
CA ASP A 52 16.55 -7.28 6.13
C ASP A 52 15.43 -7.75 7.08
N VAL A 53 15.70 -7.77 8.39
CA VAL A 53 14.72 -8.11 9.44
C VAL A 53 13.60 -7.07 9.50
N ILE A 54 13.93 -5.78 9.53
CA ILE A 54 12.92 -4.70 9.57
C ILE A 54 12.13 -4.68 8.26
N ARG A 55 12.81 -4.84 7.11
CA ARG A 55 12.15 -4.95 5.82
C ARG A 55 11.12 -6.08 5.81
N ALA A 56 11.50 -7.27 6.25
CA ALA A 56 10.60 -8.43 6.30
C ALA A 56 9.38 -8.18 7.19
N GLN A 57 9.57 -7.57 8.37
CA GLN A 57 8.47 -7.22 9.27
C GLN A 57 7.50 -6.20 8.65
N LEU A 58 8.02 -5.18 7.96
CA LEU A 58 7.21 -4.17 7.27
C LEU A 58 6.43 -4.78 6.11
N VAL A 59 7.09 -5.60 5.28
CA VAL A 59 6.45 -6.31 4.16
C VAL A 59 5.31 -7.20 4.65
N GLN A 60 5.53 -7.95 5.74
CA GLN A 60 4.48 -8.76 6.36
C GLN A 60 3.30 -7.89 6.83
N LYS A 61 3.55 -6.70 7.40
CA LYS A 61 2.50 -5.77 7.82
C LYS A 61 1.76 -5.11 6.65
N PHE A 62 2.38 -4.96 5.47
CA PHE A 62 1.74 -4.35 4.31
C PHE A 62 0.58 -5.19 3.76
N GLY A 63 0.69 -6.52 3.82
CA GLY A 63 -0.36 -7.44 3.37
C GLY A 63 -0.78 -7.26 1.91
N GLY A 64 0.12 -6.72 1.06
CA GLY A 64 -0.19 -6.41 -0.34
C GLY A 64 -1.14 -5.22 -0.56
N ILE A 65 -1.49 -4.45 0.49
CA ILE A 65 -2.46 -3.34 0.42
C ILE A 65 -1.73 -2.02 0.16
N PRO A 66 -1.86 -1.39 -1.03
CA PRO A 66 -1.13 -0.17 -1.38
C PRO A 66 -1.40 1.01 -0.43
N LEU A 67 -2.60 1.06 0.16
CA LEU A 67 -2.97 2.13 1.09
C LEU A 67 -2.17 2.05 2.39
N ILE A 68 -2.00 0.85 2.97
CA ILE A 68 -1.21 0.64 4.19
C ILE A 68 0.24 1.06 3.93
N VAL A 69 0.81 0.62 2.80
CA VAL A 69 2.18 0.99 2.39
C VAL A 69 2.35 2.51 2.34
N LYS A 70 1.40 3.24 1.72
CA LYS A 70 1.46 4.69 1.62
C LYS A 70 1.33 5.41 2.96
N VAL A 71 0.48 4.92 3.85
CA VAL A 71 0.31 5.49 5.20
C VAL A 71 1.62 5.35 5.96
N LEU A 72 2.16 4.14 6.06
CA LEU A 72 3.40 3.89 6.80
C LEU A 72 4.60 4.63 6.20
N GLY A 73 4.72 4.66 4.87
CA GLY A 73 5.76 5.43 4.20
C GLY A 73 5.62 6.93 4.43
N GLY A 74 4.39 7.46 4.38
CA GLY A 74 4.10 8.87 4.69
C GLY A 74 4.41 9.24 6.13
N MET A 75 4.14 8.34 7.09
CA MET A 75 4.51 8.51 8.49
C MET A 75 6.02 8.62 8.63
N VAL A 76 6.79 7.68 8.09
CA VAL A 76 8.27 7.72 8.11
C VAL A 76 8.80 9.01 7.47
N LYS A 77 8.21 9.46 6.37
CA LYS A 77 8.58 10.73 5.73
C LYS A 77 8.31 11.95 6.63
N SER A 78 7.24 11.91 7.42
CA SER A 78 6.77 13.01 8.28
C SER A 78 7.48 13.04 9.63
N CYS A 79 7.87 11.87 10.15
CA CYS A 79 8.67 11.68 11.35
C CYS A 79 10.13 12.05 11.08
N LYS A 80 10.40 13.36 11.00
CA LYS A 80 11.76 13.92 11.15
C LYS A 80 12.07 14.33 12.61
N ASN A 81 11.11 14.16 13.53
CA ASN A 81 11.23 14.30 14.98
C ASN A 81 10.50 13.10 15.65
N ASP A 82 11.06 12.57 16.76
CA ASP A 82 11.34 11.13 16.93
C ASP A 82 10.37 10.22 17.74
N GLU A 83 9.16 10.59 18.16
CA GLU A 83 8.46 9.78 19.20
C GLU A 83 7.19 9.02 18.80
N GLU A 84 6.69 9.15 17.57
CA GLU A 84 5.34 8.67 17.23
C GLU A 84 5.29 7.28 16.54
N LEU A 85 6.43 6.76 16.08
CA LEU A 85 6.49 5.50 15.31
C LEU A 85 6.22 4.23 16.14
N GLN A 86 6.45 4.24 17.45
CA GLN A 86 6.29 3.03 18.28
C GLN A 86 4.85 2.79 18.77
N SER A 87 3.99 3.82 18.81
CA SER A 87 2.62 3.69 19.32
C SER A 87 1.67 3.05 18.30
N ASP A 88 1.86 3.29 17.00
CA ASP A 88 0.95 2.80 15.96
C ASP A 88 1.22 1.35 15.53
N PHE A 89 2.48 0.88 15.59
CA PHE A 89 2.81 -0.51 15.23
C PHE A 89 2.47 -1.55 16.30
N GLY A 90 2.15 -1.12 17.52
CA GLY A 90 1.90 -1.98 18.68
C GLY A 90 0.44 -2.33 18.97
N LYS A 91 -0.55 -1.72 18.32
CA LYS A 91 -1.98 -1.89 18.70
C LYS A 91 -2.82 -2.82 17.83
N SER A 92 -2.26 -3.46 16.79
CA SER A 92 -3.04 -4.36 15.92
C SER A 92 -2.89 -5.85 16.23
N SER A 93 -2.31 -6.23 17.38
CA SER A 93 -2.22 -7.65 17.82
C SER A 93 -3.15 -8.02 18.98
N GLU A 94 -4.06 -7.14 19.39
CA GLU A 94 -5.14 -7.49 20.33
C GLU A 94 -6.49 -7.07 19.75
N ASN A 95 -7.04 -7.94 18.90
CA ASN A 95 -8.45 -8.36 18.94
C ASN A 95 -8.66 -9.58 18.04
#